data_AF-A0A3N9UGX9-F1
#
_entry.id   AF-A0A3N9UGX9-F1
#
_cell.length_a   1.000
_cell.length_b   1.000
_cell.length_c   1.000
_cell.angle_alpha   90.00
_cell.angle_beta   90.00
_cell.angle_gamma   90.00
#
_symmetry.space_group_name_H-M   'P 1'
#
loop_
_entity.id
_entity.type
_entity.pdbx_description
1 polymer ?
#
loop_
_entity_poly.entity_id
_entity_poly.type
_entity_poly.pdbx_seq_one_letter_code
_entity_poly.pdbx_strand_id
1 'polypeptide(L)'
;MKKNMRFLATVVLSITLLVACNTAEDQPTNEPTSDQTTADVEESNNTETSNELETNEQQNEPTDDANTANSLTYTSNGSEVTEETTEVTSDQQNFTMQVIPGFTLTPEEPGKDLLYSDENDRISMRIEKVNKDETSFEDLVGNTKETISAIGEYENFALDEFLNDNKVLINSTAFITNIEAEKVIMVVFETEESLVRLTIYDEETEDLKEAMIKMGLTVR
;
A
#
# COMPACT_ATOMS: atom_id res chain seq x y z
N MET A 1 17.83 4.34 -74.61
CA MET A 1 16.91 3.21 -74.41
C MET A 1 16.47 3.23 -72.95
N LYS A 2 15.20 3.57 -72.68
CA LYS A 2 14.60 3.62 -71.33
C LYS A 2 14.02 2.24 -71.00
N LYS A 3 14.37 1.67 -69.85
CA LYS A 3 13.84 0.38 -69.38
C LYS A 3 13.21 0.51 -68.00
N ASN A 4 11.88 0.55 -68.03
CA ASN A 4 10.93 -0.16 -67.17
C ASN A 4 10.82 0.24 -65.69
N MET A 5 9.98 1.25 -65.47
CA MET A 5 9.21 1.46 -64.24
C MET A 5 7.91 0.64 -64.32
N ARG A 6 7.74 -0.34 -63.41
CA ARG A 6 6.45 -0.95 -63.04
C ARG A 6 6.55 -1.50 -61.61
N PHE A 7 6.21 -0.67 -60.62
CA PHE A 7 5.69 -1.15 -59.34
C PHE A 7 4.23 -0.72 -59.27
N LEU A 8 3.34 -1.70 -59.38
CA LEU A 8 1.90 -1.55 -59.43
C LEU A 8 1.33 -2.19 -58.18
N ALA A 9 0.65 -1.36 -57.38
CA ALA A 9 -0.42 -1.64 -56.43
C ALA A 9 -0.29 -2.79 -55.43
N THR A 10 -0.41 -2.46 -54.14
CA THR A 10 -1.62 -2.84 -53.39
C THR A 10 -1.81 -1.96 -52.16
N VAL A 11 -2.86 -1.13 -52.22
CA VAL A 11 -3.49 -0.50 -51.06
C VAL A 11 -4.44 -1.54 -50.47
N VAL A 12 -4.31 -1.86 -49.19
CA VAL A 12 -5.42 -2.42 -48.41
C VAL A 12 -5.65 -1.51 -47.21
N LEU A 13 -6.75 -0.78 -47.35
CA LEU A 13 -7.34 0.15 -46.40
C LEU A 13 -8.17 -0.67 -45.40
N SER A 14 -7.73 -0.76 -44.15
CA SER A 14 -8.52 -1.35 -43.06
C SER A 14 -9.15 -0.23 -42.24
N ILE A 15 -10.33 0.21 -42.65
CA ILE A 15 -11.24 1.02 -41.82
C ILE A 15 -12.22 0.04 -41.17
N THR A 16 -12.04 -0.25 -39.89
CA THR A 16 -13.09 -0.80 -39.04
C THR A 16 -13.75 0.35 -38.29
N LEU A 17 -14.99 0.65 -38.67
CA LEU A 17 -15.88 1.58 -37.99
C LEU A 17 -16.34 0.93 -36.68
N LEU A 18 -15.86 1.44 -35.54
CA LEU A 18 -16.52 1.22 -34.24
C LEU A 18 -17.68 2.23 -34.16
N VAL A 19 -18.88 1.77 -34.51
CA VAL A 19 -20.13 2.48 -34.22
C VAL A 19 -20.47 2.19 -32.74
N ALA A 20 -20.00 3.04 -31.84
CA ALA A 20 -20.55 3.12 -30.50
C ALA A 20 -21.87 3.90 -30.58
N CYS A 21 -22.98 3.16 -30.61
CA CYS A 21 -24.30 3.74 -30.42
C CYS A 21 -24.56 3.80 -28.90
N ASN A 22 -24.18 4.90 -28.27
CA ASN A 22 -24.68 5.27 -26.94
C ASN A 22 -25.64 6.45 -27.14
N THR A 23 -26.93 6.15 -27.23
CA THR A 23 -27.99 7.16 -27.29
C THR A 23 -28.32 7.60 -25.87
N ALA A 24 -28.12 8.89 -25.61
CA ALA A 24 -28.72 9.63 -24.51
C ALA A 24 -29.71 10.67 -25.07
N GLU A 25 -30.63 11.12 -24.21
CA GLU A 25 -31.70 12.15 -24.35
C GLU A 25 -33.04 11.64 -24.98
N ASP A 26 -34.25 11.88 -24.44
CA ASP A 26 -34.74 12.91 -23.50
C ASP A 26 -36.14 12.56 -22.87
N GLN A 27 -36.33 12.94 -21.58
CA GLN A 27 -37.48 13.54 -20.83
C GLN A 27 -38.98 13.10 -20.99
N PRO A 28 -39.90 13.24 -19.97
CA PRO A 28 -40.15 14.50 -19.21
C PRO A 28 -40.55 14.45 -17.70
N THR A 29 -40.14 15.52 -17.03
CA THR A 29 -40.86 16.43 -16.10
C THR A 29 -41.92 15.91 -15.11
N ASN A 30 -41.69 16.15 -13.82
CA ASN A 30 -42.63 16.79 -12.88
C ASN A 30 -41.90 17.20 -11.57
N GLU A 31 -41.77 18.50 -11.31
CA GLU A 31 -41.67 19.03 -9.94
C GLU A 31 -43.09 19.06 -9.31
N PRO A 32 -43.20 19.09 -7.97
CA PRO A 32 -43.26 20.41 -7.31
C PRO A 32 -42.39 20.54 -6.06
N THR A 33 -41.91 21.77 -5.87
CA THR A 33 -41.42 22.40 -4.63
C THR A 33 -42.51 22.48 -3.54
N SER A 34 -42.13 22.24 -2.27
CA SER A 34 -42.59 22.80 -0.96
C SER A 34 -42.25 21.73 0.12
N ASP A 35 -41.57 21.96 1.25
CA ASP A 35 -41.73 23.00 2.25
C ASP A 35 -40.47 23.19 3.14
N GLN A 36 -40.43 24.36 3.78
CA GLN A 36 -39.54 24.85 4.84
C GLN A 36 -39.35 23.86 6.01
N THR A 37 -38.26 23.87 6.79
CA THR A 37 -38.11 24.75 7.97
C THR A 37 -36.69 24.67 8.56
N THR A 38 -36.19 25.84 8.96
CA THR A 38 -34.92 26.16 9.64
C THR A 38 -34.99 26.03 11.17
N ALA A 39 -33.80 26.10 11.80
CA ALA A 39 -33.47 26.51 13.18
C ALA A 39 -33.35 25.42 14.26
N ASP A 40 -32.64 25.60 15.37
CA ASP A 40 -31.36 26.24 15.76
C ASP A 40 -31.30 26.08 17.30
N VAL A 41 -30.08 25.87 17.85
CA VAL A 41 -29.53 26.18 19.19
C VAL A 41 -30.25 25.86 20.54
N GLU A 42 -29.36 25.61 21.52
CA GLU A 42 -29.35 25.89 22.98
C GLU A 42 -29.52 24.68 23.90
N GLU A 43 -28.49 24.23 24.63
CA GLU A 43 -27.67 24.86 25.69
C GLU A 43 -28.38 24.94 27.06
N SER A 44 -27.87 24.17 28.03
CA SER A 44 -27.71 24.53 29.45
C SER A 44 -27.12 23.33 30.19
N ASN A 45 -25.91 23.31 30.74
CA ASN A 45 -25.13 24.20 31.63
C ASN A 45 -25.17 23.74 33.11
N ASN A 46 -23.96 23.66 33.66
CA ASN A 46 -23.52 23.72 35.05
C ASN A 46 -23.61 22.50 36.00
N THR A 47 -22.48 22.07 36.57
CA THR A 47 -21.92 22.64 37.83
C THR A 47 -20.55 22.01 38.18
N GLU A 48 -19.62 22.87 38.61
CA GLU A 48 -18.26 22.61 39.12
C GLU A 48 -18.22 21.73 40.40
N THR A 49 -17.11 21.01 40.64
CA THR A 49 -16.44 20.91 41.95
C THR A 49 -14.98 20.46 41.78
N SER A 50 -14.08 21.15 42.48
CA SER A 50 -12.62 21.05 42.51
C SER A 50 -12.09 20.02 43.53
N ASN A 51 -10.78 19.71 43.41
CA ASN A 51 -9.88 18.88 44.23
C ASN A 51 -9.99 17.36 44.01
N GLU A 52 -8.92 16.57 43.89
CA GLU A 52 -7.57 16.65 44.45
C GLU A 52 -6.62 15.78 43.60
N LEU A 53 -5.33 16.11 43.57
CA LEU A 53 -4.29 15.20 43.07
C LEU A 53 -4.25 13.95 43.96
N GLU A 54 -4.46 12.79 43.38
CA GLU A 54 -3.90 11.54 43.92
C GLU A 54 -3.09 10.84 42.83
N THR A 55 -1.78 10.89 43.04
CA THR A 55 -0.79 10.02 42.43
C THR A 55 -1.12 8.59 42.84
N ASN A 56 -1.62 7.78 41.91
CA ASN A 56 -1.75 6.34 42.12
C ASN A 56 -0.81 5.62 41.15
N GLU A 57 0.41 5.37 41.63
CA GLU A 57 1.30 4.35 41.07
C GLU A 57 0.63 2.99 41.29
N GLN A 58 -0.07 2.49 40.28
CA GLN A 58 -0.58 1.14 40.28
C GLN A 58 -0.04 0.38 39.07
N GLN A 59 1.08 -0.27 39.37
CA GLN A 59 1.61 -1.50 38.77
C GLN A 59 0.52 -2.33 38.08
N ASN A 60 0.49 -2.29 36.75
CA ASN A 60 -0.18 -3.30 35.95
C ASN A 60 0.86 -4.35 35.53
N GLU A 61 0.60 -5.59 35.93
CA GLU A 61 1.22 -6.78 35.37
C GLU A 61 1.07 -6.79 33.83
N PRO A 62 1.99 -7.44 33.10
CA PRO A 62 1.86 -7.57 31.66
C PRO A 62 0.76 -8.59 31.37
N THR A 63 -0.43 -8.09 31.06
CA THR A 63 -1.41 -8.85 30.29
C THR A 63 -0.93 -8.90 28.85
N ASP A 64 -0.65 -10.12 28.43
CA ASP A 64 -0.28 -10.58 27.09
C ASP A 64 -1.45 -10.27 26.13
N ASP A 65 -1.47 -9.07 25.56
CA ASP A 65 -2.36 -8.66 24.48
C ASP A 65 -1.49 -8.02 23.38
N ALA A 66 -1.68 -8.46 22.15
CA ALA A 66 -0.86 -8.09 21.00
C ALA A 66 -0.79 -6.56 20.84
N ASN A 67 0.37 -6.01 21.20
CA ASN A 67 0.63 -4.58 21.26
C ASN A 67 0.53 -3.98 19.84
N THR A 68 -0.55 -3.26 19.53
CA THR A 68 -0.57 -2.29 18.43
C THR A 68 0.55 -1.30 18.72
N ALA A 69 1.71 -1.50 18.09
CA ALA A 69 2.83 -0.62 18.27
C ALA A 69 2.44 0.77 17.73
N ASN A 70 2.27 1.73 18.65
CA ASN A 70 1.98 3.13 18.33
C ASN A 70 3.22 3.88 17.83
N SER A 71 4.36 3.20 17.74
CA SER A 71 5.62 3.75 17.26
C SER A 71 6.40 2.72 16.47
N LEU A 72 7.16 3.18 15.48
CA LEU A 72 8.06 2.38 14.67
C LEU A 72 9.49 2.90 14.80
N THR A 73 10.41 2.03 15.21
CA THR A 73 11.85 2.33 15.20
C THR A 73 12.50 1.70 13.98
N TYR A 74 13.31 2.46 13.26
CA TYR A 74 14.05 2.01 12.07
C TYR A 74 15.41 2.72 11.95
N THR A 75 16.34 2.14 11.19
CA THR A 75 17.59 2.81 10.82
C THR A 75 17.45 3.47 9.45
N SER A 76 17.85 4.73 9.35
CA SER A 76 18.02 5.44 8.08
C SER A 76 19.32 6.22 8.11
N ASN A 77 20.11 6.11 7.03
CA ASN A 77 21.40 6.78 6.89
C ASN A 77 22.35 6.52 8.08
N GLY A 78 22.29 5.31 8.65
CA GLY A 78 23.10 4.86 9.79
C GLY A 78 22.67 5.42 11.15
N SER A 79 21.54 6.12 11.24
CA SER A 79 20.96 6.62 12.49
C SER A 79 19.64 5.93 12.81
N GLU A 80 19.44 5.60 14.09
CA GLU A 80 18.17 5.09 14.58
C GLU A 80 17.16 6.25 14.70
N VAL A 81 15.96 6.04 14.17
CA VAL A 81 14.83 6.96 14.19
C VAL A 81 13.63 6.23 14.77
N THR A 82 12.86 6.90 15.62
CA THR A 82 11.58 6.40 16.15
C THR A 82 10.50 7.41 15.84
N GLU A 83 9.44 6.97 15.19
CA GLU A 83 8.28 7.80 14.86
C GLU A 83 6.99 7.16 15.37
N GLU A 84 6.03 7.98 15.76
CA GLU A 84 4.67 7.51 16.08
C GLU A 84 3.97 7.08 14.79
N THR A 85 3.21 5.98 14.85
CA THR A 85 2.47 5.46 13.70
C THR A 85 0.99 5.78 13.78
N THR A 86 0.34 5.82 12.63
CA THR A 86 -1.12 5.87 12.51
C THR A 86 -1.60 4.65 11.72
N GLU A 87 -2.69 4.05 12.17
CA GLU A 87 -3.35 2.99 11.43
C GLU A 87 -4.08 3.55 10.21
N VAL A 88 -3.79 3.00 9.04
CA VAL A 88 -4.51 3.28 7.79
C VAL A 88 -5.20 2.02 7.28
N THR A 89 -6.32 2.20 6.59
CA THR A 89 -7.11 1.10 6.02
C THR A 89 -7.06 1.19 4.50
N SER A 90 -6.88 0.04 3.83
CA SER A 90 -7.00 -0.06 2.38
C SER A 90 -8.46 0.07 1.95
N ASP A 91 -8.70 0.95 0.97
CA ASP A 91 -10.03 1.13 0.38
C ASP A 91 -10.45 -0.05 -0.52
N GLN A 92 -9.50 -0.88 -0.98
CA GLN A 92 -9.76 -1.93 -1.99
C GLN A 92 -9.41 -3.36 -1.55
N GLN A 93 -8.43 -3.56 -0.68
CA GLN A 93 -7.90 -4.89 -0.36
C GLN A 93 -8.26 -5.41 1.06
N ASN A 94 -9.08 -4.66 1.82
CA ASN A 94 -9.54 -5.05 3.15
C ASN A 94 -8.38 -5.47 4.07
N PHE A 95 -7.37 -4.60 4.16
CA PHE A 95 -6.29 -4.71 5.14
C PHE A 95 -6.13 -3.39 5.90
N THR A 96 -5.48 -3.47 7.05
CA THR A 96 -4.97 -2.29 7.76
C THR A 96 -3.46 -2.38 7.94
N MET A 97 -2.79 -1.24 8.10
CA MET A 97 -1.36 -1.19 8.38
C MET A 97 -0.98 0.05 9.19
N GLN A 98 0.13 -0.02 9.92
CA GLN A 98 0.73 1.08 10.64
C GLN A 98 1.66 1.87 9.71
N VAL A 99 1.46 3.19 9.65
CA VAL A 99 2.21 4.10 8.78
C VAL A 99 2.81 5.24 9.59
N ILE A 100 4.09 5.54 9.36
CA ILE A 100 4.79 6.71 9.92
C ILE A 100 4.38 8.00 9.17
N PRO A 101 4.56 9.19 9.74
CA PRO A 101 4.24 10.45 9.06
C PRO A 101 4.99 10.61 7.73
N GLY A 102 4.40 11.36 6.79
CA GLY A 102 5.01 11.64 5.49
C GLY A 102 4.87 10.53 4.46
N PHE A 103 4.01 9.54 4.71
CA PHE A 103 3.62 8.52 3.74
C PHE A 103 2.11 8.52 3.52
N THR A 104 1.71 8.33 2.26
CA THR A 104 0.30 8.27 1.85
C THR A 104 0.00 6.93 1.19
N LEU A 105 -1.08 6.26 1.61
CA LEU A 105 -1.61 5.04 1.00
C LEU A 105 -2.68 5.38 -0.03
N THR A 106 -2.58 4.83 -1.23
CA THR A 106 -3.58 5.00 -2.30
C THR A 106 -3.89 3.67 -3.00
N PRO A 107 -5.15 3.42 -3.41
CA PRO A 107 -5.48 2.24 -4.19
C PRO A 107 -4.96 2.32 -5.63
N GLU A 108 -4.40 1.22 -6.15
CA GLU A 108 -4.00 0.99 -7.54
C GLU A 108 -4.82 -0.15 -8.15
N GLU A 109 -5.56 0.13 -9.23
CA GLU A 109 -6.36 -0.91 -9.90
C GLU A 109 -5.54 -1.73 -10.94
N PRO A 110 -5.70 -3.08 -10.98
CA PRO A 110 -6.53 -3.91 -10.10
C PRO A 110 -5.77 -4.48 -8.89
N GLY A 111 -6.40 -4.44 -7.71
CA GLY A 111 -6.09 -5.31 -6.56
C GLY A 111 -4.76 -5.01 -5.86
N LYS A 112 -4.29 -3.76 -5.93
CA LYS A 112 -3.03 -3.32 -5.32
C LYS A 112 -3.24 -1.99 -4.60
N ASP A 113 -2.36 -1.70 -3.67
CA ASP A 113 -2.28 -0.39 -3.03
C ASP A 113 -0.83 0.09 -3.13
N LEU A 114 -0.64 1.40 -3.23
CA LEU A 114 0.65 2.06 -3.26
C LEU A 114 0.77 2.97 -2.05
N LEU A 115 1.72 2.65 -1.18
CA LEU A 115 2.22 3.56 -0.16
C LEU A 115 3.40 4.33 -0.75
N TYR A 116 3.42 5.65 -0.71
CA TYR A 116 4.55 6.45 -1.21
C TYR A 116 4.92 7.56 -0.25
N SER A 117 6.19 7.99 -0.27
CA SER A 117 6.65 9.15 0.48
C SER A 117 6.10 10.44 -0.13
N ASP A 118 5.54 11.30 0.72
CA ASP A 118 5.01 12.61 0.32
C ASP A 118 6.14 13.55 -0.18
N GLU A 119 7.39 13.31 0.24
CA GLU A 119 8.55 14.11 -0.16
C GLU A 119 9.13 13.65 -1.51
N ASN A 120 9.14 12.34 -1.77
CA ASN A 120 9.65 11.74 -3.01
C ASN A 120 8.87 10.46 -3.35
N ASP A 121 7.96 10.55 -4.33
CA ASP A 121 7.08 9.46 -4.74
C ASP A 121 7.80 8.26 -5.39
N ARG A 122 9.08 8.41 -5.75
CA ARG A 122 9.94 7.29 -6.16
C ARG A 122 10.21 6.33 -5.01
N ILE A 123 10.18 6.83 -3.77
CA ILE A 123 10.25 6.01 -2.57
C ILE A 123 8.85 5.50 -2.27
N SER A 124 8.62 4.24 -2.57
CA SER A 124 7.28 3.67 -2.55
C SER A 124 7.27 2.18 -2.27
N MET A 125 6.13 1.70 -1.81
CA MET A 125 5.84 0.29 -1.56
C MET A 125 4.48 -0.05 -2.14
N ARG A 126 4.49 -0.92 -3.15
CA ARG A 126 3.28 -1.57 -3.65
C ARG A 126 2.95 -2.77 -2.76
N ILE A 127 1.69 -2.87 -2.35
CA ILE A 127 1.14 -3.87 -1.45
C ILE A 127 0.09 -4.68 -2.19
N GLU A 128 0.24 -6.00 -2.18
CA GLU A 128 -0.70 -6.95 -2.76
C GLU A 128 -1.02 -8.03 -1.72
N LYS A 129 -2.25 -8.01 -1.20
CA LYS A 129 -2.79 -9.02 -0.28
C LYS A 129 -3.63 -10.01 -1.08
N VAL A 130 -3.23 -11.26 -1.07
CA VAL A 130 -3.81 -12.35 -1.86
C VAL A 130 -4.45 -13.37 -0.94
N ASN A 131 -5.60 -13.91 -1.34
CA ASN A 131 -6.25 -14.97 -0.59
C ASN A 131 -5.51 -16.30 -0.79
N LYS A 132 -5.35 -17.07 0.29
CA LYS A 132 -4.70 -18.40 0.29
C LYS A 132 -5.47 -19.45 -0.53
N ASP A 133 -6.74 -19.20 -0.84
CA ASP A 133 -7.54 -20.02 -1.75
C ASP A 133 -7.21 -19.77 -3.24
N GLU A 134 -6.56 -18.65 -3.57
CA GLU A 134 -6.25 -18.26 -4.94
C GLU A 134 -4.86 -18.72 -5.40
N THR A 135 -3.89 -18.77 -4.47
CA THR A 135 -2.51 -19.19 -4.74
C THR A 135 -1.84 -19.74 -3.49
N SER A 136 -0.76 -20.52 -3.67
CA SER A 136 0.11 -20.94 -2.57
C SER A 136 1.24 -19.94 -2.31
N PHE A 137 1.85 -20.01 -1.13
CA PHE A 137 3.06 -19.23 -0.79
C PHE A 137 4.20 -19.52 -1.79
N GLU A 138 4.45 -20.79 -2.12
CA GLU A 138 5.53 -21.17 -3.05
C GLU A 138 5.27 -20.63 -4.47
N ASP A 139 4.01 -20.68 -4.94
CA ASP A 139 3.65 -20.12 -6.25
C ASP A 139 3.83 -18.59 -6.27
N LEU A 140 3.43 -17.89 -5.20
CA LEU A 140 3.64 -16.44 -5.07
C LEU A 140 5.12 -16.07 -5.01
N VAL A 141 5.94 -16.87 -4.30
CA VAL A 141 7.40 -16.72 -4.29
C VAL A 141 7.99 -16.98 -5.67
N GLY A 142 7.54 -18.02 -6.38
CA GLY A 142 7.95 -18.31 -7.75
C GLY A 142 7.67 -17.15 -8.70
N ASN A 143 6.45 -16.62 -8.67
CA ASN A 143 6.08 -15.45 -9.47
C ASN A 143 6.86 -14.19 -9.07
N THR A 144 7.17 -14.02 -7.79
CA THR A 144 8.00 -12.91 -7.30
C THR A 144 9.43 -13.00 -7.83
N LYS A 145 10.03 -14.19 -7.85
CA LYS A 145 11.36 -14.43 -8.44
C LYS A 145 11.39 -14.12 -9.94
N GLU A 146 10.35 -14.53 -10.68
CA GLU A 146 10.20 -14.16 -12.09
C GLU A 146 10.12 -12.63 -12.25
N THR A 147 9.32 -11.97 -11.41
CA THR A 147 9.14 -10.50 -11.44
C THR A 147 10.45 -9.77 -11.18
N ILE A 148 11.17 -10.07 -10.09
CA ILE A 148 12.42 -9.40 -9.77
C ILE A 148 13.53 -9.74 -10.79
N SER A 149 13.53 -10.94 -11.37
CA SER A 149 14.47 -11.30 -12.44
C SER A 149 14.27 -10.51 -13.74
N ALA A 150 13.05 -10.05 -14.00
CA ALA A 150 12.76 -9.18 -15.14
C ALA A 150 13.24 -7.73 -14.91
N ILE A 151 13.44 -7.35 -13.65
CA ILE A 151 14.01 -6.07 -13.23
C ILE A 151 15.54 -6.17 -13.36
N GLY A 152 16.18 -7.14 -12.71
CA GLY A 152 17.63 -7.35 -12.79
C GLY A 152 18.10 -8.66 -12.16
N GLU A 153 19.42 -8.87 -12.15
CA GLU A 153 20.01 -9.94 -11.33
C GLU A 153 19.70 -9.66 -9.85
N TYR A 154 19.27 -10.68 -9.11
CA TYR A 154 18.81 -10.52 -7.73
C TYR A 154 19.50 -11.53 -6.80
N GLU A 155 19.47 -11.19 -5.52
CA GLU A 155 19.92 -12.06 -4.44
C GLU A 155 18.84 -12.17 -3.35
N ASN A 156 19.02 -13.11 -2.42
CA ASN A 156 18.15 -13.21 -1.25
C ASN A 156 18.43 -12.02 -0.32
N PHE A 157 17.36 -11.44 0.21
CA PHE A 157 17.42 -10.40 1.23
C PHE A 157 17.05 -11.00 2.59
N ALA A 158 17.92 -10.82 3.59
CA ALA A 158 17.69 -11.35 4.93
C ALA A 158 16.63 -10.53 5.66
N LEU A 159 15.59 -11.19 6.16
CA LEU A 159 14.52 -10.53 6.92
C LEU A 159 14.71 -10.63 8.43
N ASP A 160 15.68 -11.41 8.91
CA ASP A 160 15.83 -11.76 10.33
C ASP A 160 15.86 -10.53 11.27
N GLU A 161 16.43 -9.43 10.80
CA GLU A 161 16.55 -8.16 11.55
C GLU A 161 15.23 -7.38 11.68
N PHE A 162 14.24 -7.67 10.81
CA PHE A 162 12.94 -6.98 10.76
C PHE A 162 11.83 -7.78 11.45
N LEU A 163 12.04 -9.08 11.67
CA LEU A 163 11.02 -10.01 12.14
C LEU A 163 10.87 -10.09 13.67
N ASN A 164 11.50 -9.20 14.44
CA ASN A 164 11.53 -9.19 15.91
C ASN A 164 10.21 -9.69 16.54
N ASP A 165 10.22 -10.94 17.02
CA ASP A 165 9.09 -11.66 17.63
C ASP A 165 7.73 -11.55 16.91
N ASN A 166 7.73 -11.36 15.58
CA ASN A 166 6.50 -11.25 14.79
C ASN A 166 5.88 -12.64 14.56
N LYS A 167 5.34 -13.21 15.65
CA LYS A 167 4.79 -14.57 15.77
C LYS A 167 3.61 -14.86 14.83
N VAL A 168 3.11 -13.83 14.14
CA VAL A 168 1.99 -13.91 13.19
C VAL A 168 2.44 -14.48 11.83
N LEU A 169 3.73 -14.39 11.50
CA LEU A 169 4.23 -14.87 10.21
C LEU A 169 4.52 -16.37 10.25
N ILE A 170 3.92 -17.10 9.30
CA ILE A 170 4.12 -18.54 9.11
C ILE A 170 5.37 -18.78 8.25
N ASN A 171 5.43 -18.10 7.11
CA ASN A 171 6.53 -18.16 6.15
C ASN A 171 6.89 -16.75 5.70
N SER A 172 8.17 -16.51 5.38
CA SER A 172 8.60 -15.27 4.73
C SER A 172 9.86 -15.48 3.91
N THR A 173 10.02 -14.66 2.87
CA THR A 173 11.24 -14.58 2.07
C THR A 173 11.31 -13.20 1.42
N ALA A 174 12.51 -12.75 1.09
CA ALA A 174 12.69 -11.51 0.37
C ALA A 174 13.84 -11.61 -0.62
N PHE A 175 13.77 -10.77 -1.65
CA PHE A 175 14.77 -10.64 -2.70
C PHE A 175 15.10 -9.17 -2.91
N ILE A 176 16.32 -8.90 -3.32
CA ILE A 176 16.79 -7.55 -3.63
C ILE A 176 17.52 -7.54 -4.97
N THR A 177 17.31 -6.47 -5.73
CA THR A 177 18.11 -6.11 -6.90
C THR A 177 18.39 -4.61 -6.87
N ASN A 178 19.49 -4.20 -7.50
CA ASN A 178 19.87 -2.80 -7.63
C ASN A 178 19.99 -2.45 -9.11
N ILE A 179 19.36 -1.35 -9.53
CA ILE A 179 19.46 -0.81 -10.87
C ILE A 179 19.91 0.63 -10.77
N GLU A 180 21.10 0.93 -11.29
CA GLU A 180 21.71 2.25 -11.16
C GLU A 180 21.78 2.70 -9.70
N ALA A 181 20.99 3.71 -9.30
CA ALA A 181 20.89 4.22 -7.93
C ALA A 181 19.63 3.73 -7.18
N GLU A 182 18.76 2.96 -7.86
CA GLU A 182 17.51 2.46 -7.30
C GLU A 182 17.70 1.05 -6.72
N LYS A 183 17.06 0.83 -5.57
CA LYS A 183 17.00 -0.45 -4.88
C LYS A 183 15.56 -0.97 -4.94
N VAL A 184 15.40 -2.18 -5.45
CA VAL A 184 14.10 -2.85 -5.49
C VAL A 184 14.14 -4.06 -4.57
N ILE A 185 13.29 -4.05 -3.55
CA ILE A 185 13.14 -5.15 -2.58
C ILE A 185 11.75 -5.74 -2.75
N MET A 186 11.67 -7.05 -2.96
CA MET A 186 10.41 -7.77 -2.98
C MET A 186 10.32 -8.68 -1.77
N VAL A 187 9.32 -8.45 -0.91
CA VAL A 187 9.07 -9.25 0.30
C VAL A 187 7.80 -10.06 0.08
N VAL A 188 7.84 -11.34 0.40
CA VAL A 188 6.66 -12.22 0.42
C VAL A 188 6.54 -12.84 1.80
N PHE A 189 5.38 -12.72 2.42
CA PHE A 189 5.10 -13.35 3.70
C PHE A 189 3.70 -13.94 3.76
N GLU A 190 3.54 -14.93 4.63
CA GLU A 190 2.30 -15.64 4.88
C GLU A 190 1.86 -15.41 6.32
N THR A 191 0.60 -15.04 6.49
CA THR A 191 -0.10 -15.04 7.78
C THR A 191 -1.07 -16.22 7.84
N GLU A 192 -1.78 -16.38 8.96
CA GLU A 192 -2.87 -17.35 9.05
C GLU A 192 -3.94 -17.11 7.96
N GLU A 193 -4.26 -15.84 7.68
CA GLU A 193 -5.40 -15.44 6.84
C GLU A 193 -5.03 -15.18 5.37
N SER A 194 -3.81 -14.71 5.07
CA SER A 194 -3.47 -14.22 3.74
C SER A 194 -2.01 -14.42 3.35
N LEU A 195 -1.73 -14.25 2.06
CA LEU A 195 -0.40 -14.05 1.52
C LEU A 195 -0.22 -12.58 1.18
N VAL A 196 0.94 -11.99 1.46
CA VAL A 196 1.23 -10.60 1.14
C VAL A 196 2.51 -10.52 0.33
N ARG A 197 2.48 -9.74 -0.75
CA ARG A 197 3.65 -9.33 -1.51
C ARG A 197 3.84 -7.82 -1.41
N LEU A 198 5.04 -7.42 -0.99
CA LEU A 198 5.50 -6.04 -1.02
C LEU A 198 6.50 -5.87 -2.17
N THR A 199 6.39 -4.78 -2.92
CA THR A 199 7.43 -4.34 -3.86
C THR A 199 7.85 -2.94 -3.46
N ILE A 200 9.05 -2.83 -2.90
CA ILE A 200 9.60 -1.62 -2.32
C ILE A 200 10.63 -1.03 -3.27
N TYR A 201 10.48 0.24 -3.58
CA TYR A 201 11.42 1.08 -4.32
C TYR A 201 12.02 2.08 -3.35
N ASP A 202 13.35 2.10 -3.26
CA ASP A 202 14.11 2.99 -2.40
C ASP A 202 15.36 3.48 -3.15
N GLU A 203 15.97 4.55 -2.65
CA GLU A 203 17.22 5.10 -3.17
C GLU A 203 18.25 5.19 -2.04
N GLU A 204 19.55 5.16 -2.39
CA GLU A 204 20.62 5.15 -1.39
C GLU A 204 20.64 6.43 -0.52
N THR A 205 20.15 7.54 -1.05
CA THR A 205 20.11 8.84 -0.36
C THR A 205 19.00 8.92 0.69
N GLU A 206 17.82 8.37 0.40
CA GLU A 206 16.67 8.38 1.28
C GLU A 206 16.80 7.28 2.34
N ASP A 207 17.27 6.09 1.94
CA ASP A 207 17.54 4.95 2.84
C ASP A 207 16.35 4.64 3.76
N LEU A 208 15.15 4.50 3.18
CA LEU A 208 13.89 4.26 3.90
C LEU A 208 13.41 2.81 3.82
N LYS A 209 14.16 1.90 3.19
CA LYS A 209 13.84 0.47 3.09
C LYS A 209 13.41 -0.17 4.41
N GLU A 210 14.07 0.15 5.52
CA GLU A 210 13.77 -0.47 6.82
C GLU A 210 12.42 0.01 7.37
N ALA A 211 12.14 1.30 7.26
CA ALA A 211 10.84 1.85 7.61
C ALA A 211 9.73 1.19 6.77
N MET A 212 9.92 1.10 5.44
CA MET A 212 8.93 0.52 4.54
C MET A 212 8.70 -0.97 4.79
N ILE A 213 9.75 -1.77 5.01
CA ILE A 213 9.61 -3.19 5.37
C ILE A 213 8.83 -3.29 6.68
N LYS A 214 9.21 -2.52 7.71
CA LYS A 214 8.55 -2.60 9.01
C LYS A 214 7.10 -2.16 8.97
N MET A 215 6.75 -1.11 8.24
CA MET A 215 5.35 -0.73 7.97
C MET A 215 4.61 -1.85 7.23
N GLY A 216 5.18 -2.40 6.16
CA GLY A 216 4.57 -3.47 5.37
C GLY A 216 4.34 -4.77 6.15
N LEU A 217 5.20 -5.09 7.11
CA LEU A 217 5.04 -6.24 8.02
C LEU A 217 3.90 -6.07 9.04
N THR A 218 3.25 -4.91 9.09
CA THR A 218 2.05 -4.68 9.92
C THR A 218 0.73 -4.91 9.17
N VAL A 219 0.78 -5.27 7.88
CA VAL A 219 -0.41 -5.58 7.08
C VAL A 219 -1.16 -6.76 7.71
N ARG A 220 -2.42 -6.50 8.09
CA ARG A 220 -3.36 -7.46 8.68
C ARG A 220 -4.68 -7.46 7.94
#